data_AF-K1S4P9-F1
#
_entry.id   AF-K1S4P9-F1
#
_cell.length_a   1.000
_cell.length_b   1.000
_cell.length_c   1.000
_cell.angle_alpha   90.00
_cell.angle_beta   90.00
_cell.angle_gamma   90.00
#
_symmetry.space_group_name_H-M   'P 1'
#
loop_
_entity.id
_entity.type
_entity.pdbx_description
1 polymer ?
#
loop_
_entity_poly.entity_id
_entity_poly.type
_entity_poly.pdbx_seq_one_letter_code
_entity_poly.pdbx_strand_id
1 'polypeptide(L)'
;MLTTKNTYETVLEYLKKIGKENVEVVLNENEDLTQMHDIAGQIEEMKERKIWLKCGGFITIDKTEALTAIDINSGKFTGKKNSSKENTIYKVNQEATVEIAKQLRLRNISGIIVIDYIDMEEEQDRKNIMNLLDKELKKD
;
A
#
# COMPACT_ATOMS: atom_id res chain seq x y z
N MET A 1 -20.47 -7.02 -6.10
CA MET A 1 -20.85 -8.43 -5.88
C MET A 1 -21.01 -8.67 -4.40
N LEU A 2 -21.95 -9.54 -4.01
CA LEU A 2 -22.23 -9.92 -2.63
C LEU A 2 -22.38 -11.44 -2.55
N THR A 3 -22.00 -12.05 -1.43
CA THR A 3 -22.05 -13.52 -1.25
C THR A 3 -23.20 -13.99 -0.37
N THR A 4 -23.89 -13.06 0.31
CA THR A 4 -24.96 -13.40 1.25
C THR A 4 -26.24 -12.70 0.88
N LYS A 5 -27.33 -13.47 0.82
CA LYS A 5 -28.66 -12.96 0.50
C LYS A 5 -29.14 -11.85 1.44
N ASN A 6 -28.89 -11.98 2.74
CA ASN A 6 -29.25 -10.95 3.72
C ASN A 6 -28.55 -9.61 3.46
N THR A 7 -27.26 -9.63 3.11
CA THR A 7 -26.51 -8.42 2.75
C THR A 7 -27.00 -7.83 1.43
N TYR A 8 -27.32 -8.69 0.47
CA TYR A 8 -27.90 -8.27 -0.81
C TYR A 8 -29.22 -7.52 -0.65
N GLU A 9 -30.15 -8.07 0.12
CA GLU A 9 -31.43 -7.42 0.42
C GLU A 9 -31.24 -6.09 1.15
N THR A 10 -30.34 -6.06 2.14
CA THR A 10 -30.00 -4.83 2.88
C THR A 10 -29.43 -3.73 1.97
N VAL A 11 -28.51 -4.09 1.08
CA VAL A 11 -27.88 -3.13 0.15
C VAL A 11 -28.90 -2.59 -0.86
N LEU A 12 -29.80 -3.43 -1.39
CA LEU A 12 -30.87 -2.97 -2.28
C LEU A 12 -31.81 -1.99 -1.58
N GLU A 13 -32.20 -2.26 -0.34
CA GLU A 13 -33.05 -1.36 0.44
C GLU A 13 -32.36 0.00 0.66
N TYR A 14 -31.06 -0.02 0.96
CA TYR A 14 -30.28 1.19 1.14
C TYR A 14 -30.14 2.00 -0.17
N LEU A 15 -29.82 1.33 -1.28
CA LEU A 15 -29.72 1.96 -2.60
C LEU A 15 -31.03 2.64 -3.02
N LYS A 16 -32.17 2.01 -2.71
CA LYS A 16 -33.50 2.59 -2.91
C LYS A 16 -33.72 3.84 -2.05
N LYS A 17 -33.32 3.81 -0.76
CA LYS A 17 -33.44 4.97 0.15
C LYS A 17 -32.62 6.18 -0.33
N ILE A 18 -31.47 5.96 -0.96
CA ILE A 18 -30.62 7.05 -1.48
C ILE A 18 -30.91 7.43 -2.94
N GLY A 19 -31.97 6.85 -3.54
CA GLY A 19 -32.37 7.14 -4.93
C GLY A 19 -31.38 6.69 -6.00
N LYS A 20 -30.55 5.68 -5.71
CA LYS A 20 -29.58 5.11 -6.67
C LYS A 20 -30.07 3.76 -7.19
N GLU A 21 -30.97 3.81 -8.18
CA GLU A 21 -31.57 2.62 -8.78
C GLU A 21 -30.76 2.05 -9.97
N ASN A 22 -29.74 2.79 -10.43
CA ASN A 22 -28.96 2.46 -11.63
C ASN A 22 -27.73 1.58 -11.33
N VAL A 23 -27.62 1.04 -10.11
CA VAL A 23 -26.45 0.27 -9.66
C VAL A 23 -26.74 -1.21 -9.84
N GLU A 24 -25.93 -1.89 -10.64
CA GLU A 24 -26.00 -3.34 -10.77
C GLU A 24 -25.42 -4.01 -9.52
N VAL A 25 -26.27 -4.72 -8.78
CA VAL A 25 -25.87 -5.53 -7.63
C VAL A 25 -25.97 -6.99 -8.02
N VAL A 26 -24.86 -7.71 -7.97
CA VAL A 26 -24.78 -9.14 -8.30
C VAL A 26 -24.64 -9.95 -7.01
N LEU A 27 -25.54 -10.90 -6.77
CA LEU A 27 -25.45 -11.90 -5.71
C LEU A 27 -24.81 -13.17 -6.28
N ASN A 28 -23.71 -13.62 -5.67
CA ASN A 28 -23.07 -14.89 -6.00
C ASN A 28 -22.81 -15.70 -4.72
N GLU A 29 -23.76 -16.55 -4.37
CA GLU A 29 -23.77 -17.30 -3.09
C GLU A 29 -22.76 -18.46 -3.05
N ASN A 30 -22.23 -18.86 -4.20
CA ASN A 30 -21.37 -20.03 -4.34
C ASN A 30 -19.87 -19.69 -4.47
N GLU A 31 -19.51 -18.40 -4.43
CA GLU A 31 -18.14 -17.95 -4.61
C GLU A 31 -17.60 -17.24 -3.36
N ASP A 32 -16.39 -17.61 -2.96
CA ASP A 32 -15.63 -16.82 -2.01
C ASP A 32 -15.00 -15.64 -2.75
N LEU A 33 -15.62 -14.46 -2.67
CA LEU A 33 -15.13 -13.22 -3.28
C LEU A 33 -13.70 -12.88 -2.84
N THR A 34 -13.26 -13.36 -1.66
CA THR A 34 -11.90 -13.13 -1.17
C THR A 34 -10.84 -13.91 -1.96
N GLN A 35 -11.22 -15.05 -2.55
CA GLN A 35 -10.33 -15.90 -3.35
C GLN A 35 -10.30 -15.51 -4.83
N MET A 36 -11.40 -14.96 -5.37
CA MET A 36 -11.46 -14.55 -6.78
C MET A 36 -10.53 -13.38 -7.14
N HIS A 37 -10.15 -12.57 -6.15
CA HIS A 37 -9.42 -11.32 -6.37
C HIS A 37 -8.08 -11.24 -5.64
N ASP A 38 -7.56 -12.37 -5.15
CA ASP A 38 -6.35 -12.44 -4.30
C ASP A 38 -6.41 -11.44 -3.13
N ILE A 39 -7.62 -11.26 -2.58
CA ILE A 39 -7.85 -10.36 -1.44
C ILE A 39 -7.34 -11.04 -0.17
N ALA A 40 -7.52 -12.36 -0.05
CA ALA A 40 -7.02 -13.13 1.08
C ALA A 40 -5.49 -13.03 1.23
N GLY A 41 -4.74 -13.12 0.12
CA GLY A 41 -3.28 -12.92 0.12
C GLY A 41 -2.90 -11.51 0.58
N GLN A 42 -3.56 -10.49 0.03
CA GLN A 42 -3.33 -9.09 0.42
C GLN A 42 -3.65 -8.83 1.91
N ILE A 43 -4.70 -9.44 2.45
CA ILE A 43 -5.04 -9.31 3.88
C ILE A 43 -3.95 -9.92 4.77
N GLU A 44 -3.38 -11.06 4.37
CA GLU A 44 -2.31 -11.70 5.15
C GLU A 44 -1.01 -10.88 5.05
N GLU A 45 -0.66 -10.40 3.85
CA GLU A 45 0.47 -9.47 3.66
C GLU A 45 0.33 -8.19 4.49
N MET A 46 -0.89 -7.70 4.72
CA MET A 46 -1.15 -6.54 5.58
C MET A 46 -0.86 -6.80 7.07
N LYS A 47 -0.69 -8.05 7.50
CA LYS A 47 -0.26 -8.37 8.87
C LYS A 47 1.25 -8.44 8.99
N GLU A 48 1.94 -8.69 7.88
CA GLU A 48 3.40 -8.84 7.88
C GLU A 48 4.07 -7.53 8.27
N ARG A 49 5.05 -7.61 9.17
CA ARG A 49 5.90 -6.48 9.55
C ARG A 49 6.76 -6.01 8.38
N LYS A 50 7.17 -6.93 7.51
CA LYS A 50 8.13 -6.72 6.41
C LYS A 50 7.43 -6.83 5.06
N ILE A 51 7.62 -5.83 4.21
CA ILE A 51 7.04 -5.78 2.86
C ILE A 51 8.15 -5.71 1.83
N TRP A 52 8.21 -6.69 0.93
CA TRP A 52 9.22 -6.74 -0.13
C TRP A 52 8.88 -5.79 -1.28
N LEU A 53 9.90 -5.12 -1.79
CA LEU A 53 9.82 -4.25 -2.98
C LEU A 53 10.19 -5.06 -4.23
N LYS A 54 9.71 -4.61 -5.39
CA LYS A 54 9.97 -5.29 -6.67
C LYS A 54 11.45 -5.30 -7.03
N CYS A 55 12.20 -4.27 -6.61
CA CYS A 55 13.64 -4.21 -6.77
C CYS A 55 14.40 -5.21 -5.88
N GLY A 56 13.76 -5.87 -4.90
CA GLY A 56 14.41 -6.80 -3.97
C GLY A 56 14.91 -6.15 -2.66
N GLY A 57 14.67 -4.85 -2.49
CA GLY A 57 14.67 -4.20 -1.18
C GLY A 57 13.41 -4.53 -0.39
N PHE A 58 13.26 -3.96 0.79
CA PHE A 58 12.06 -4.11 1.61
C PHE A 58 11.87 -2.92 2.55
N ILE A 59 10.63 -2.72 3.00
CA ILE A 59 10.30 -1.82 4.10
C ILE A 59 9.88 -2.64 5.33
N THR A 60 10.10 -2.11 6.53
CA THR A 60 9.50 -2.63 7.76
C THR A 60 8.65 -1.57 8.44
N ILE A 61 7.48 -1.96 8.95
CA ILE A 61 6.54 -1.05 9.60
C ILE A 61 6.40 -1.46 11.08
N ASP A 62 6.80 -0.56 11.98
CA ASP A 62 6.74 -0.74 13.43
C ASP A 62 5.79 0.27 14.06
N LYS A 63 4.68 -0.22 14.60
CA LYS A 63 3.71 0.61 15.33
C LYS A 63 4.03 0.62 16.82
N THR A 64 4.15 1.81 17.38
CA THR A 64 4.25 2.06 18.83
C THR A 64 3.00 2.79 19.32
N GLU A 65 2.95 3.10 20.61
CA GLU A 65 1.84 3.87 21.20
C GLU A 65 1.75 5.29 20.60
N ALA A 66 2.89 5.95 20.38
CA ALA A 66 2.94 7.36 19.99
C ALA A 66 3.10 7.58 18.48
N LEU A 67 3.78 6.67 17.79
CA LEU A 67 4.12 6.82 16.37
C LEU A 67 4.24 5.48 15.63
N THR A 68 4.23 5.55 14.31
CA THR A 68 4.63 4.46 13.43
C THR A 68 5.98 4.78 12.78
N ALA A 69 6.96 3.90 12.97
CA ALA A 69 8.28 3.99 12.35
C ALA A 69 8.32 3.09 11.12
N ILE A 70 8.88 3.59 10.02
CA ILE A 70 9.05 2.85 8.77
C ILE A 70 10.52 2.91 8.37
N ASP A 71 11.15 1.76 8.20
CA ASP A 71 12.56 1.63 7.81
C ASP A 71 12.67 1.03 6.40
N ILE A 72 13.65 1.50 5.62
CA ILE A 72 13.86 1.12 4.21
C ILE A 72 15.21 0.45 4.04
N ASN A 73 15.22 -0.77 3.50
CA ASN A 73 16.44 -1.53 3.24
C ASN A 73 16.58 -1.91 1.76
N SER A 74 17.79 -1.78 1.21
CA SER A 74 18.08 -2.26 -0.15
C SER A 74 18.13 -3.79 -0.26
N GLY A 75 18.19 -4.51 0.86
CA GLY A 75 18.25 -5.98 0.86
C GLY A 75 19.45 -6.50 0.05
N LYS A 76 19.20 -7.49 -0.83
CA LYS A 76 20.22 -8.02 -1.75
C LYS A 76 20.34 -7.22 -3.06
N PHE A 77 19.58 -6.13 -3.22
CA PHE A 77 19.62 -5.34 -4.43
C PHE A 77 20.88 -4.46 -4.45
N THR A 78 21.85 -4.85 -5.27
CA THR A 78 23.11 -4.13 -5.48
C THR A 78 23.17 -3.43 -6.86
N GLY A 79 22.00 -3.28 -7.52
CA GLY A 79 21.91 -2.77 -8.89
C GLY A 79 22.36 -3.80 -9.93
N LYS A 80 22.24 -3.47 -11.23
CA LYS A 80 22.92 -4.25 -12.28
C LYS A 80 24.42 -3.95 -12.20
N LYS A 81 25.29 -4.84 -12.70
CA LYS A 81 26.77 -4.69 -12.68
C LYS A 81 27.32 -3.32 -13.16
N ASN A 82 26.51 -2.50 -13.84
CA ASN A 82 26.86 -1.18 -14.37
C ASN A 82 26.01 -0.01 -13.80
N SER A 83 25.20 -0.25 -12.76
CA SER A 83 24.42 0.81 -12.10
C SER A 83 25.23 1.39 -10.96
N SER A 84 25.28 2.71 -10.84
CA SER A 84 25.93 3.36 -9.70
C SER A 84 25.17 3.05 -8.40
N LYS A 85 25.86 3.13 -7.27
CA LYS A 85 25.27 2.88 -5.95
C LYS A 85 24.16 3.90 -5.66
N GLU A 86 24.36 5.14 -6.07
CA GLU A 86 23.43 6.26 -5.91
C GLU A 86 22.13 6.00 -6.67
N ASN A 87 22.22 5.56 -7.94
CA ASN A 87 21.06 5.18 -8.74
C ASN A 87 20.29 3.99 -8.13
N THR A 88 21.00 3.07 -7.48
CA THR A 88 20.40 1.93 -6.78
C THR A 88 19.62 2.38 -5.55
N ILE A 89 20.21 3.27 -4.73
CA ILE A 89 19.57 3.84 -3.54
C ILE A 89 18.32 4.63 -3.92
N TYR A 90 18.44 5.55 -4.89
CA TYR A 90 17.31 6.35 -5.35
C TYR A 90 16.15 5.45 -5.81
N LYS A 91 16.45 4.38 -6.57
CA LYS A 91 15.45 3.43 -7.04
C LYS A 91 14.74 2.70 -5.90
N VAL A 92 15.47 2.27 -4.86
CA VAL A 92 14.89 1.62 -3.68
C VAL A 92 13.98 2.60 -2.94
N ASN A 93 14.45 3.82 -2.65
CA ASN A 93 13.66 4.85 -1.97
C ASN A 93 12.41 5.23 -2.78
N GLN A 94 12.51 5.29 -4.11
CA GLN A 94 11.38 5.56 -4.99
C GLN A 94 10.31 4.47 -4.91
N GLU A 95 10.69 3.19 -4.98
CA GLU A 95 9.74 2.07 -4.86
C GLU A 95 9.15 1.98 -3.44
N ALA A 96 9.98 2.18 -2.42
CA ALA A 96 9.56 2.23 -1.03
C ALA A 96 8.50 3.31 -0.80
N THR A 97 8.69 4.52 -1.35
CA THR A 97 7.74 5.63 -1.20
C THR A 97 6.34 5.29 -1.70
N VAL A 98 6.26 4.64 -2.87
CA VAL A 98 4.97 4.21 -3.45
C VAL A 98 4.32 3.13 -2.57
N GLU A 99 5.09 2.16 -2.11
CA GLU A 99 4.56 1.08 -1.27
C GLU A 99 4.15 1.57 0.11
N ILE A 100 4.92 2.49 0.72
CA ILE A 100 4.58 3.11 2.01
C ILE A 100 3.21 3.80 1.92
N ALA A 101 3.00 4.67 0.92
CA ALA A 101 1.72 5.35 0.75
C ALA A 101 0.56 4.36 0.57
N LYS A 102 0.77 3.26 -0.17
CA LYS A 102 -0.22 2.18 -0.30
C LYS A 102 -0.49 1.48 1.04
N GLN A 103 0.53 1.13 1.81
CA GLN A 103 0.39 0.44 3.09
C GLN A 103 -0.27 1.31 4.16
N LEU A 104 -0.02 2.62 4.16
CA LEU A 104 -0.71 3.56 5.06
C LEU A 104 -2.23 3.50 4.86
N ARG A 105 -2.69 3.49 3.61
CA ARG A 105 -4.11 3.33 3.25
C ARG A 105 -4.65 1.95 3.61
N LEU A 106 -3.98 0.90 3.13
CA LEU A 106 -4.45 -0.47 3.34
C LEU A 106 -4.57 -0.81 4.83
N ARG A 107 -3.57 -0.45 5.63
CA ARG A 107 -3.53 -0.75 7.08
C ARG A 107 -4.21 0.30 7.94
N ASN A 108 -4.79 1.35 7.34
CA ASN A 108 -5.41 2.48 8.04
C ASN A 108 -4.48 3.08 9.12
N ILE A 109 -3.22 3.34 8.75
CA ILE A 109 -2.21 3.93 9.63
C ILE A 109 -2.35 5.45 9.59
N SER A 110 -2.49 6.07 10.76
CA SER A 110 -2.63 7.52 10.92
C SER A 110 -1.88 8.00 12.17
N GLY A 111 -1.74 9.32 12.32
CA GLY A 111 -0.98 9.94 13.41
C GLY A 111 0.45 10.28 13.00
N ILE A 112 1.37 10.25 13.96
CA ILE A 112 2.79 10.55 13.71
C ILE A 112 3.42 9.35 12.98
N ILE A 113 3.94 9.60 11.79
CA ILE A 113 4.65 8.62 10.96
C ILE A 113 6.07 9.14 10.72
N VAL A 114 7.06 8.30 11.00
CA VAL A 114 8.48 8.60 10.76
C VAL A 114 8.99 7.60 9.73
N ILE A 115 9.53 8.10 8.63
CA ILE A 115 10.10 7.27 7.56
C ILE A 115 11.61 7.49 7.54
N ASP A 116 12.37 6.44 7.75
CA ASP A 116 13.83 6.42 7.67
C ASP A 116 14.24 5.99 6.25
N TYR A 117 14.59 6.99 5.43
CA TYR A 117 15.04 6.77 4.06
C TYR A 117 16.53 6.44 4.03
N ILE A 118 16.93 5.59 3.07
CA ILE A 118 18.36 5.34 2.83
C ILE A 118 19.01 6.65 2.37
N ASP A 119 20.18 6.98 2.93
CA ASP A 119 20.93 8.20 2.64
C ASP A 119 21.13 8.44 1.14
N MET A 120 20.72 9.61 0.67
CA MET A 120 20.94 10.10 -0.69
C MET A 120 21.85 11.32 -0.65
N GLU A 121 22.91 11.33 -1.46
CA GLU A 121 23.86 12.45 -1.54
C GLU A 121 23.26 13.65 -2.27
N GLU A 122 22.59 13.41 -3.39
CA GLU A 122 22.01 14.43 -4.25
C GLU A 122 20.74 15.07 -3.63
N GLU A 123 20.74 16.39 -3.48
CA GLU A 123 19.58 17.13 -2.96
C GLU A 123 18.35 16.99 -3.86
N GLN A 124 18.58 16.95 -5.17
CA GLN A 124 17.52 16.80 -6.15
C GLN A 124 16.79 15.46 -5.98
N ASP A 125 17.50 14.39 -5.63
CA ASP A 125 16.91 13.08 -5.38
C ASP A 125 16.04 13.10 -4.12
N ARG A 126 16.53 13.70 -3.02
CA ARG A 126 15.72 13.92 -1.81
C ARG A 126 14.42 14.67 -2.12
N LYS A 127 14.51 15.74 -2.92
CA LYS A 127 13.35 16.54 -3.34
C LYS A 127 12.37 15.73 -4.21
N ASN A 128 12.89 14.92 -5.13
CA ASN A 128 12.07 14.05 -5.97
C ASN A 128 11.31 13.01 -5.14
N ILE A 129 11.96 12.40 -4.15
CA ILE A 129 11.31 11.46 -3.23
C ILE A 129 10.21 12.15 -2.41
N MET A 130 10.47 13.35 -1.87
CA MET A 130 9.47 14.08 -1.11
C MET A 130 8.24 14.47 -1.97
N ASN A 131 8.47 14.92 -3.19
CA ASN A 131 7.40 15.23 -4.15
C ASN A 131 6.60 13.99 -4.52
N LEU A 132 7.26 12.84 -4.67
CA LEU A 132 6.60 11.56 -4.92
C LEU A 132 5.72 11.17 -3.74
N LEU A 133 6.21 11.31 -2.50
CA LEU A 133 5.43 11.02 -1.31
C LEU A 133 4.16 11.88 -1.24
N ASP A 134 4.27 13.20 -1.42
CA ASP A 134 3.11 14.11 -1.46
C ASP A 134 2.11 13.71 -2.57
N LYS A 135 2.61 13.37 -3.76
CA LYS A 135 1.77 12.91 -4.86
C LYS A 135 1.04 11.60 -4.54
N GLU A 136 1.71 10.64 -3.93
CA GLU A 136 1.13 9.33 -3.61
C GLU A 136 0.15 9.37 -2.43
N LEU A 137 0.35 10.30 -1.49
CA LEU A 137 -0.57 10.57 -0.39
C LEU A 137 -1.85 11.28 -0.87
N LYS A 138 -1.80 12.08 -1.95
CA LYS A 138 -2.99 12.71 -2.55
C LYS A 138 -3.93 11.75 -3.28
N LYS A 139 -3.58 10.47 -3.39
CA LYS A 139 -4.45 9.43 -3.96
C LYS A 139 -5.43 8.85 -2.94
N ASP A 140 -5.30 9.25 -1.68
CA ASP A 140 -6.30 9.05 -0.63
C ASP A 140 -7.54 9.93 -0.85
#